data_AF-C5NTR2-F1
#
_entry.id   AF-C5NTR2-F1
#
_cell.length_a   1.000
_cell.length_b   1.000
_cell.length_c   1.000
_cell.angle_alpha   90.00
_cell.angle_beta   90.00
_cell.angle_gamma   90.00
#
_symmetry.space_group_name_H-M   'P 1'
#
loop_
_entity.id
_entity.type
_entity.pdbx_description
1 polymer ?
#
loop_
_entity_poly.entity_id
_entity_poly.type
_entity_poly.pdbx_seq_one_letter_code
_entity_poly.pdbx_strand_id
1 'polypeptide(L)'
;LDLEDNLDIDDSHLKKICEQLESLRLLKYLGIKGTRITKLPQEIQKLKHLEILYVRSTGIKELPREIGELKQLRTLDMRNTRISELPSQIGELKHLRTLDVSNNMWNISELPSQIGELKHLRTLDVRNTGVRELPWQAGQISGSLHVHTDDSDEGMRLPEGVCEDLIKGIP
;
A
#
# COMPACT_ATOMS: atom_id res chain seq x y z
N LEU A 1 4.25 17.18 2.37
CA LEU A 1 3.42 17.77 1.31
C LEU A 1 2.07 17.12 1.42
N ASP A 2 1.01 17.89 1.56
CA ASP A 2 -0.34 17.35 1.64
C ASP A 2 -1.20 17.96 0.52
N LEU A 3 -1.88 17.10 -0.23
CA LEU A 3 -2.70 17.41 -1.39
C LEU A 3 -4.10 16.88 -1.09
N GLU A 4 -4.90 17.64 -0.36
CA GLU A 4 -6.23 17.20 0.10
C GLU A 4 -7.37 17.93 -0.61
N ASP A 5 -8.43 17.19 -0.90
CA ASP A 5 -9.78 17.62 -1.27
C ASP A 5 -9.82 18.70 -2.38
N ASN A 6 -8.83 18.64 -3.27
CA ASN A 6 -8.68 19.54 -4.40
C ASN A 6 -8.84 18.77 -5.72
N LEU A 7 -10.00 18.96 -6.35
CA LEU A 7 -10.35 18.31 -7.61
C LEU A 7 -9.60 18.87 -8.83
N ASP A 8 -8.90 19.99 -8.69
CA ASP A 8 -8.03 20.49 -9.75
C ASP A 8 -6.71 19.72 -9.82
N ILE A 9 -6.36 18.98 -8.75
CA ILE A 9 -5.17 18.13 -8.73
C ILE A 9 -5.48 16.82 -9.46
N ASP A 10 -4.82 16.64 -10.60
CA ASP A 10 -4.87 15.44 -11.43
C ASP A 10 -3.47 14.82 -11.61
N ASP A 11 -3.38 13.80 -12.47
CA ASP A 11 -2.15 13.08 -12.76
C ASP A 11 -1.02 13.98 -13.28
N SER A 12 -1.35 15.01 -14.08
CA SER A 12 -0.36 15.92 -14.66
C SER A 12 0.25 16.83 -13.58
N HIS A 13 -0.58 17.28 -12.64
CA HIS A 13 -0.12 18.03 -11.47
C HIS A 13 0.79 17.17 -10.60
N LEU A 14 0.40 15.93 -10.30
CA LEU A 14 1.22 15.02 -9.50
C LEU A 14 2.56 14.72 -10.19
N LYS A 15 2.55 14.46 -11.51
CA LYS A 15 3.78 14.25 -12.28
C LYS A 15 4.71 15.46 -12.18
N LYS A 16 4.18 16.66 -12.41
CA LYS A 16 4.97 17.90 -12.35
C LYS A 16 5.53 18.13 -10.95
N ILE A 17 4.74 17.84 -9.91
CA ILE A 17 5.22 17.84 -8.53
C ILE A 17 6.41 16.87 -8.42
N CYS A 18 6.24 15.58 -8.74
CA CYS A 18 7.33 14.59 -8.68
C CYS A 18 8.57 14.95 -9.51
N GLU A 19 8.42 15.60 -10.68
CA GLU A 19 9.53 16.11 -11.49
C GLU A 19 10.27 17.28 -10.84
N GLN A 20 9.54 18.24 -10.26
CA GLN A 20 10.08 19.44 -9.63
C GLN A 20 10.62 19.17 -8.21
N LEU A 21 10.26 18.02 -7.62
CA LEU A 21 10.68 17.60 -6.28
C LEU A 21 12.16 17.18 -6.19
N GLU A 22 12.97 17.30 -7.23
CA GLU A 22 14.45 17.21 -7.13
C GLU A 22 15.05 18.19 -6.09
N SER A 23 14.31 19.25 -5.75
CA SER A 23 14.64 20.23 -4.70
C SER A 23 14.18 19.80 -3.29
N LEU A 24 13.16 18.95 -3.17
CA LEU A 24 12.65 18.44 -1.89
C LEU A 24 13.17 17.01 -1.61
N ARG A 25 14.48 16.81 -1.80
CA ARG A 25 15.13 15.52 -1.51
C ARG A 25 14.86 15.01 -0.09
N LEU A 26 14.43 15.86 0.84
CA LEU A 26 14.11 15.50 2.22
C LEU A 26 12.61 15.28 2.50
N LEU A 27 11.76 15.21 1.47
CA LEU A 27 10.33 14.98 1.67
C LEU A 27 10.10 13.61 2.29
N LYS A 28 9.66 13.60 3.56
CA LYS A 28 9.36 12.38 4.33
C LYS A 28 7.90 11.98 4.28
N TYR A 29 7.00 12.92 3.96
CA TYR A 29 5.56 12.72 3.98
C TYR A 29 4.92 13.29 2.71
N LEU A 30 4.13 12.47 2.03
CA LEU A 30 3.26 12.84 0.92
C LEU A 30 1.86 12.31 1.19
N GLY A 31 0.92 13.24 1.42
CA GLY A 31 -0.51 12.99 1.49
C GLY A 31 -1.19 13.40 0.20
N ILE A 32 -2.03 12.50 -0.33
CA ILE A 32 -2.88 12.73 -1.48
C ILE A 32 -4.25 12.19 -1.11
N LYS A 33 -5.25 13.07 -1.03
CA LYS A 33 -6.59 12.69 -0.60
C LYS A 33 -7.66 13.44 -1.38
N GLY A 34 -8.69 12.75 -1.86
CA GLY A 34 -9.86 13.42 -2.46
C GLY A 34 -9.54 14.19 -3.74
N THR A 35 -8.54 13.73 -4.50
CA THR A 35 -8.10 14.34 -5.77
C THR A 35 -8.57 13.51 -6.97
N ARG A 36 -8.39 14.04 -8.19
CA ARG A 36 -8.72 13.32 -9.45
C ARG A 36 -7.58 12.46 -9.97
N ILE A 37 -6.58 12.18 -9.13
CA ILE A 37 -5.44 11.35 -9.48
C ILE A 37 -5.92 9.91 -9.73
N THR A 38 -5.52 9.35 -10.87
CA THR A 38 -5.82 7.98 -11.31
C THR A 38 -4.58 7.10 -11.45
N LYS A 39 -3.38 7.68 -11.36
CA LYS A 39 -2.11 6.93 -11.35
C LYS A 39 -1.03 7.67 -10.56
N LEU A 40 -0.14 6.91 -9.92
CA LEU A 40 1.12 7.48 -9.45
C LEU A 40 2.13 7.51 -10.61
N PRO A 41 2.84 8.63 -10.83
CA PRO A 41 3.85 8.74 -11.87
C PRO A 41 5.10 7.93 -11.52
N GLN A 42 5.84 7.44 -12.53
CA GLN A 42 7.12 6.76 -12.34
C GLN A 42 8.14 7.63 -11.56
N GLU A 43 8.02 8.96 -11.69
CA GLU A 43 8.87 9.93 -11.03
C GLU A 43 8.74 9.91 -9.49
N ILE A 44 7.76 9.19 -8.93
CA ILE A 44 7.66 8.93 -7.50
C ILE A 44 8.97 8.34 -6.94
N GLN A 45 9.73 7.55 -7.73
CA GLN A 45 11.03 7.01 -7.33
C GLN A 45 12.06 8.06 -6.93
N LYS A 46 11.89 9.32 -7.34
CA LYS A 46 12.78 10.42 -6.96
C LYS A 46 12.65 10.78 -5.47
N LEU A 47 11.56 10.41 -4.81
CA LEU A 47 11.30 10.69 -3.39
C LEU A 47 12.03 9.70 -2.47
N LYS A 48 13.36 9.60 -2.59
CA LYS A 48 14.20 8.59 -1.92
C LYS A 48 14.14 8.62 -0.39
N HIS A 49 13.69 9.72 0.20
CA HIS A 49 13.55 9.91 1.66
C HIS A 49 12.11 9.81 2.15
N LEU A 50 11.16 9.45 1.28
CA LEU A 50 9.76 9.32 1.65
C LEU A 50 9.59 8.19 2.65
N GLU A 51 9.03 8.51 3.83
CA GLU A 51 8.75 7.56 4.90
C GLU A 51 7.26 7.21 4.95
N ILE A 52 6.39 8.15 4.56
CA ILE A 52 4.93 7.99 4.62
C ILE A 52 4.32 8.45 3.30
N LEU A 53 3.56 7.56 2.68
CA LEU A 53 2.77 7.82 1.48
C LEU A 53 1.31 7.47 1.76
N TYR A 54 0.47 8.50 1.80
CA TYR A 54 -0.98 8.37 1.87
C TYR A 54 -1.59 8.75 0.54
N VAL A 55 -2.33 7.82 -0.06
CA VAL A 55 -3.04 8.03 -1.31
C VAL A 55 -4.45 7.50 -1.15
N ARG A 56 -5.33 8.31 -0.56
CA ARG A 56 -6.65 7.87 -0.09
C ARG A 56 -7.76 8.52 -0.90
N SER A 57 -8.88 7.84 -1.12
CA SER A 57 -10.05 8.46 -1.78
C SER A 57 -9.69 9.07 -3.15
N THR A 58 -8.89 8.36 -3.94
CA THR A 58 -8.46 8.74 -5.29
C THR A 58 -8.90 7.69 -6.31
N GLY A 59 -8.74 7.98 -7.61
CA GLY A 59 -9.09 7.07 -8.69
C GLY A 59 -8.01 6.04 -9.04
N ILE A 60 -7.00 5.85 -8.20
CA ILE A 60 -5.83 5.00 -8.52
C ILE A 60 -6.23 3.54 -8.70
N LYS A 61 -5.76 2.94 -9.79
CA LYS A 61 -6.03 1.54 -10.16
C LYS A 61 -4.81 0.61 -10.09
N GLU A 62 -3.63 1.18 -10.28
CA GLU A 62 -2.35 0.46 -10.26
C GLU A 62 -1.27 1.32 -9.60
N LEU A 63 -0.25 0.65 -9.05
CA LEU A 63 0.99 1.29 -8.62
C LEU A 63 2.07 1.07 -9.69
N PRO A 64 2.90 2.09 -9.99
CA PRO A 64 4.07 1.89 -10.84
C PRO A 64 5.07 0.95 -10.16
N ARG A 65 5.82 0.18 -10.94
CA ARG A 65 6.91 -0.68 -10.42
C ARG A 65 7.94 0.12 -9.62
N GLU A 66 8.11 1.39 -9.97
CA GLU A 66 8.96 2.37 -9.31
C GLU A 66 8.59 2.62 -7.83
N ILE A 67 7.44 2.12 -7.34
CA ILE A 67 7.15 2.12 -5.90
C ILE A 67 8.24 1.39 -5.10
N GLY A 68 8.82 0.32 -5.65
CA GLY A 68 9.87 -0.45 -5.00
C GLY A 68 11.13 0.36 -4.68
N GLU A 69 11.33 1.48 -5.37
CA GLU A 69 12.46 2.37 -5.20
C GLU A 69 12.39 3.27 -3.95
N LEU A 70 11.24 3.31 -3.28
CA LEU A 70 11.03 4.08 -2.05
C LEU A 70 11.58 3.34 -0.83
N LYS A 71 12.90 3.12 -0.79
CA LYS A 71 13.54 2.24 0.20
C LYS A 71 13.34 2.68 1.66
N GLN A 72 13.02 3.96 1.92
CA GLN A 72 12.74 4.50 3.25
C GLN A 72 11.26 4.42 3.67
N LEU A 73 10.37 3.95 2.80
CA LEU A 73 8.94 3.94 3.04
C LEU A 73 8.60 2.99 4.20
N ARG A 74 7.88 3.51 5.18
CA ARG A 74 7.43 2.82 6.39
C ARG A 74 5.92 2.62 6.39
N THR A 75 5.19 3.53 5.75
CA THR A 75 3.74 3.44 5.67
C THR A 75 3.27 3.74 4.25
N LEU A 76 2.51 2.79 3.70
CA LEU A 76 1.77 2.95 2.46
C LEU A 76 0.29 2.74 2.76
N ASP A 77 -0.51 3.77 2.52
CA ASP A 77 -1.95 3.75 2.73
C ASP A 77 -2.67 4.11 1.45
N MET A 78 -3.42 3.15 0.92
CA MET A 78 -4.20 3.25 -0.30
C MET A 78 -5.66 2.90 -0.08
N ARG A 79 -6.19 3.30 1.09
CA ARG A 79 -7.60 3.05 1.40
C ARG A 79 -8.54 3.86 0.49
N ASN A 80 -9.72 3.32 0.19
CA ASN A 80 -10.72 3.99 -0.64
C ASN A 80 -10.16 4.40 -2.02
N THR A 81 -9.31 3.58 -2.62
CA THR A 81 -8.89 3.74 -4.02
C THR A 81 -9.64 2.73 -4.90
N ARG A 82 -9.16 2.50 -6.12
CA ARG A 82 -9.66 1.48 -7.03
C ARG A 82 -8.54 0.51 -7.41
N ILE A 83 -7.56 0.31 -6.52
CA ILE A 83 -6.42 -0.57 -6.81
C ILE A 83 -6.93 -2.01 -7.08
N SER A 84 -6.53 -2.60 -8.20
CA SER A 84 -6.86 -4.00 -8.52
C SER A 84 -5.72 -4.97 -8.22
N GLU A 85 -4.47 -4.48 -8.24
CA GLU A 85 -3.28 -5.29 -8.01
C GLU A 85 -2.16 -4.46 -7.38
N LEU A 86 -1.27 -5.14 -6.66
CA LEU A 86 0.00 -4.57 -6.21
C LEU A 86 1.12 -5.15 -7.08
N PRO A 87 2.09 -4.32 -7.54
CA PRO A 87 3.24 -4.80 -8.29
C PRO A 87 4.13 -5.67 -7.40
N SER A 88 4.85 -6.64 -7.98
CA SER A 88 5.79 -7.49 -7.24
C SER A 88 6.89 -6.69 -6.54
N GLN A 89 7.22 -5.50 -7.04
CA GLN A 89 8.16 -4.55 -6.43
C GLN A 89 7.73 -4.07 -5.04
N ILE A 90 6.49 -4.33 -4.60
CA ILE A 90 6.09 -4.08 -3.21
C ILE A 90 7.04 -4.79 -2.23
N GLY A 91 7.54 -5.98 -2.57
CA GLY A 91 8.48 -6.72 -1.74
C GLY A 91 9.82 -6.02 -1.54
N GLU A 92 10.16 -5.04 -2.37
CA GLU A 92 11.40 -4.26 -2.25
C GLU A 92 11.35 -3.19 -1.17
N LEU A 93 10.18 -2.89 -0.60
CA LEU A 93 9.98 -1.92 0.46
C LEU A 93 10.44 -2.47 1.81
N LYS A 94 11.73 -2.75 1.96
CA LYS A 94 12.28 -3.51 3.10
C LYS A 94 12.03 -2.83 4.46
N HIS A 95 11.72 -1.54 4.51
CA HIS A 95 11.38 -0.81 5.75
C HIS A 95 9.88 -0.62 6.00
N LEU A 96 9.01 -1.17 5.14
CA LEU A 96 7.57 -1.03 5.28
C LEU A 96 7.09 -1.71 6.55
N ARG A 97 6.30 -0.99 7.34
CA ARG A 97 5.71 -1.43 8.61
C ARG A 97 4.19 -1.53 8.53
N THR A 98 3.58 -0.68 7.71
CA THR A 98 2.12 -0.62 7.55
C THR A 98 1.79 -0.56 6.08
N LEU A 99 0.96 -1.51 5.64
CA LEU A 99 0.34 -1.54 4.32
C LEU A 99 -1.18 -1.59 4.51
N ASP A 100 -1.87 -0.56 4.04
CA ASP A 100 -3.34 -0.49 4.10
C ASP A 100 -3.87 -0.42 2.66
N VAL A 101 -4.55 -1.48 2.23
CA VAL A 101 -5.27 -1.56 0.96
C VAL A 101 -6.75 -1.84 1.21
N SER A 102 -7.26 -1.41 2.37
CA SER A 102 -8.66 -1.61 2.74
C SER A 102 -9.62 -0.75 1.91
N ASN A 103 -10.89 -1.14 1.87
CA ASN A 103 -11.97 -0.38 1.25
C ASN A 103 -11.74 -0.06 -0.23
N ASN A 104 -11.13 -1.00 -0.97
CA ASN A 104 -10.90 -0.86 -2.40
C ASN A 104 -12.02 -1.51 -3.24
N MET A 105 -13.26 -1.47 -2.72
CA MET A 105 -14.48 -1.97 -3.39
C MET A 105 -14.34 -3.39 -3.97
N TRP A 106 -13.71 -4.31 -3.23
CA TRP A 106 -13.42 -5.68 -3.68
C TRP A 106 -12.58 -5.81 -4.95
N ASN A 107 -11.94 -4.72 -5.42
CA ASN A 107 -11.23 -4.70 -6.68
C ASN A 107 -9.88 -5.44 -6.63
N ILE A 108 -9.22 -5.43 -5.48
CA ILE A 108 -8.03 -6.26 -5.23
C ILE A 108 -8.45 -7.61 -4.66
N SER A 109 -8.20 -8.68 -5.42
CA SER A 109 -8.55 -10.06 -5.05
C SER A 109 -7.36 -10.91 -4.62
N GLU A 110 -6.16 -10.50 -4.99
CA GLU A 110 -4.92 -11.23 -4.71
C GLU A 110 -3.83 -10.25 -4.28
N LEU A 111 -2.93 -10.75 -3.45
CA LEU A 111 -1.71 -10.04 -3.09
C LEU A 111 -0.52 -10.75 -3.74
N PRO A 112 0.51 -10.03 -4.22
CA PRO A 112 1.72 -10.65 -4.75
C PRO A 112 2.47 -11.40 -3.64
N SER A 113 3.05 -12.56 -3.95
CA SER A 113 3.82 -13.38 -2.99
C SER A 113 5.01 -12.63 -2.39
N GLN A 114 5.49 -11.59 -3.07
CA GLN A 114 6.53 -10.69 -2.61
C GLN A 114 6.17 -9.91 -1.33
N ILE A 115 4.89 -9.87 -0.91
CA ILE A 115 4.54 -9.36 0.43
C ILE A 115 5.25 -10.16 1.53
N GLY A 116 5.50 -11.47 1.33
CA GLY A 116 6.29 -12.30 2.23
C GLY A 116 7.76 -11.86 2.39
N GLU A 117 8.25 -10.93 1.56
CA GLU A 117 9.58 -10.36 1.68
C GLU A 117 9.64 -9.16 2.65
N LEU A 118 8.49 -8.63 3.08
CA LEU A 118 8.38 -7.47 3.95
C LEU A 118 8.65 -7.85 5.42
N LYS A 119 9.91 -8.11 5.75
CA LYS A 119 10.34 -8.62 7.08
C LYS A 119 10.04 -7.68 8.26
N HIS A 120 9.74 -6.41 7.98
CA HIS A 120 9.40 -5.41 9.00
C HIS A 120 7.91 -5.02 9.00
N LEU A 121 7.08 -5.67 8.18
CA LEU A 121 5.65 -5.42 8.16
C LEU A 121 5.03 -5.84 9.50
N ARG A 122 4.27 -4.92 10.10
CA ARG A 122 3.59 -5.08 11.39
C ARG A 122 2.08 -4.99 11.27
N THR A 123 1.59 -4.30 10.25
CA THR A 123 0.17 -4.15 10.00
C THR A 123 -0.11 -4.31 8.51
N LEU A 124 -1.00 -5.23 8.17
CA LEU A 124 -1.61 -5.36 6.86
C LEU A 124 -3.13 -5.20 7.03
N ASP A 125 -3.74 -4.25 6.33
CA ASP A 125 -5.20 -4.11 6.32
C ASP A 125 -5.75 -4.38 4.91
N VAL A 126 -6.59 -5.41 4.83
CA VAL A 126 -7.24 -5.88 3.61
C VAL A 126 -8.76 -5.95 3.76
N ARG A 127 -9.32 -5.26 4.76
CA ARG A 127 -10.78 -5.16 4.94
C ARG A 127 -11.47 -4.56 3.72
N ASN A 128 -12.66 -5.01 3.41
CA ASN A 128 -13.48 -4.58 2.28
C ASN A 128 -12.71 -4.71 0.94
N THR A 129 -12.00 -5.84 0.79
CA THR A 129 -11.33 -6.26 -0.44
C THR A 129 -11.79 -7.66 -0.89
N GLY A 130 -11.38 -8.06 -2.09
CA GLY A 130 -11.60 -9.41 -2.61
C GLY A 130 -10.54 -10.41 -2.15
N VAL A 131 -9.57 -10.01 -1.33
CA VAL A 131 -8.50 -10.90 -0.86
C VAL A 131 -9.09 -12.00 0.00
N ARG A 132 -8.82 -13.25 -0.36
CA ARG A 132 -9.28 -14.46 0.35
C ARG A 132 -8.16 -15.36 0.82
N GLU A 133 -6.93 -15.15 0.35
CA GLU A 133 -5.76 -15.94 0.72
C GLU A 133 -4.54 -15.02 0.84
N LEU A 134 -3.68 -15.31 1.82
CA LEU A 134 -2.40 -14.61 1.94
C LEU A 134 -1.33 -15.34 1.11
N PRO A 135 -0.44 -14.63 0.41
CA PRO A 135 0.39 -15.27 -0.60
C PRO A 135 1.75 -15.75 -0.07
N TRP A 136 1.96 -15.80 1.25
CA TRP A 136 3.25 -16.13 1.88
C TRP A 136 3.16 -17.40 2.73
N GLN A 137 4.27 -18.12 2.88
CA GLN A 137 4.32 -19.34 3.70
C GLN A 137 4.75 -19.04 5.15
N ALA A 138 4.66 -20.06 6.01
CA ALA A 138 5.22 -20.06 7.36
C ALA A 138 6.66 -19.50 7.39
N GLY A 139 6.93 -18.58 8.33
CA GLY A 139 8.28 -18.02 8.52
C GLY A 139 8.72 -16.97 7.48
N GLN A 140 7.91 -16.68 6.45
CA GLN A 140 8.22 -15.59 5.52
C GLN A 140 8.04 -14.21 6.18
N ILE A 141 7.01 -14.04 7.00
CA ILE A 141 6.72 -12.78 7.69
C ILE A 141 7.10 -12.85 9.18
N SER A 142 7.31 -11.68 9.80
CA SER A 142 7.55 -11.60 11.24
C SER A 142 6.34 -12.06 12.03
N GLY A 143 6.55 -12.80 13.13
CA GLY A 143 5.50 -13.21 14.08
C GLY A 143 4.77 -12.08 14.80
N SER A 144 5.12 -10.82 14.52
CA SER A 144 4.45 -9.62 15.07
C SER A 144 3.50 -8.92 14.09
N LEU A 145 3.25 -9.53 12.91
CA LEU A 145 2.31 -9.00 11.92
C LEU A 145 0.87 -9.13 12.41
N HIS A 146 0.13 -8.04 12.33
CA HIS A 146 -1.32 -8.00 12.53
C HIS A 146 -1.98 -7.85 11.16
N VAL A 147 -2.87 -8.78 10.82
CA VAL A 147 -3.68 -8.73 9.60
C VAL A 147 -5.12 -8.39 9.98
N HIS A 148 -5.64 -7.31 9.39
CA HIS A 148 -7.04 -6.92 9.51
C HIS A 148 -7.81 -7.40 8.28
N THR A 149 -8.87 -8.16 8.54
CA THR A 149 -9.75 -8.78 7.54
C THR A 149 -11.21 -8.48 7.89
N ASP A 150 -12.12 -8.72 6.96
CA ASP A 150 -13.55 -8.54 7.24
C ASP A 150 -14.06 -9.59 8.24
N ASP A 151 -14.95 -9.19 9.15
CA ASP A 151 -15.56 -10.07 10.17
C ASP A 151 -16.60 -11.05 9.59
N SER A 152 -17.02 -10.86 8.33
CA SER A 152 -18.03 -11.70 7.69
C SER A 152 -17.40 -12.92 7.01
N ASP A 153 -17.45 -14.05 7.71
CA ASP A 153 -17.08 -15.41 7.32
C ASP A 153 -17.47 -15.84 5.88
N GLU A 154 -16.59 -15.61 4.92
CA GLU A 154 -16.30 -16.62 3.87
C GLU A 154 -14.82 -17.08 3.93
N GLY A 155 -14.19 -16.89 5.09
CA GLY A 155 -12.94 -17.56 5.49
C GLY A 155 -11.71 -17.07 4.75
N MET A 156 -11.09 -16.00 5.23
CA MET A 156 -9.70 -15.69 4.90
C MET A 156 -8.84 -16.94 5.15
N ARG A 157 -8.33 -17.54 4.08
CA ARG A 157 -7.53 -18.75 4.15
C ARG A 157 -6.12 -18.37 4.57
N LEU A 158 -5.70 -18.92 5.71
CA LEU A 158 -4.33 -18.81 6.15
C LEU A 158 -3.43 -19.75 5.33
N PRO A 159 -2.22 -19.31 4.97
CA PRO A 159 -1.26 -20.17 4.31
C PRO A 159 -0.76 -21.26 5.25
N GLU A 160 -0.30 -22.36 4.68
CA GLU A 160 0.17 -23.50 5.46
C GLU A 160 1.28 -23.11 6.45
N GLY A 161 1.10 -23.50 7.72
CA GLY A 161 2.03 -23.25 8.82
C GLY A 161 2.07 -21.81 9.33
N VAL A 162 1.17 -20.92 8.89
CA VAL A 162 0.98 -19.58 9.46
C VAL A 162 0.03 -19.68 10.66
N CYS A 163 0.42 -19.12 11.80
CA CYS A 163 -0.38 -19.17 13.03
C CYS A 163 -1.61 -18.25 12.94
N GLU A 164 -2.76 -18.71 13.43
CA GLU A 164 -4.02 -17.95 13.48
C GLU A 164 -3.90 -16.65 14.29
N ASP A 165 -2.98 -16.58 15.25
CA ASP A 165 -2.72 -15.39 16.08
C ASP A 165 -2.30 -14.13 15.28
N LEU A 166 -1.92 -14.31 14.01
CA LEU A 166 -1.56 -13.23 13.09
C LEU A 166 -2.78 -12.50 12.52
N ILE A 167 -3.96 -13.13 12.53
CA ILE A 167 -5.23 -12.49 12.16
C ILE A 167 -5.90 -12.04 13.45
N LYS A 168 -6.06 -10.72 13.62
CA LYS A 168 -6.91 -10.19 14.68
C LYS A 168 -8.03 -9.40 14.02
N GLY A 169 -9.24 -9.97 14.07
CA GLY A 169 -10.45 -9.18 14.02
C GLY A 169 -10.42 -8.25 15.24
N ILE A 170 -10.27 -6.96 15.01
CA ILE A 170 -10.66 -5.97 16.02
C ILE A 170 -12.12 -5.69 15.72
N PRO A 171 -13.02 -5.78 16.72
CA PRO A 171 -14.46 -5.55 16.54
C PRO A 171 -14.78 -4.15 16.01
#